data_AF-A0AAN6G4U1-F1
#
_entry.id   AF-A0AAN6G4U1-F1
#
_cell.length_a   1.000
_cell.length_b   1.000
_cell.length_c   1.000
_cell.angle_alpha   90.00
_cell.angle_beta   90.00
_cell.angle_gamma   90.00
#
_symmetry.space_group_name_H-M   'P 1'
#
loop_
_entity.id
_entity.type
_entity.pdbx_description
1 polymer ?
#
loop_
_entity_poly.entity_id
_entity_poly.type
_entity_poly.pdbx_seq_one_letter_code
_entity_poly.pdbx_strand_id
1 'polypeptide(L)'
;MTDQTSSFSPSLDASLRFLERLPEHERAAVEQAFRAQLEADQEEAQAQAARDAEEEEARALLEQQELEAEAERHAAALRDQEAHLAAAKNLIDLAKASEVPVEPKDKTKKVVQDNDLSNTLDLLVATPSQKVRDKIRANDYVDMWHLTAEGMAAATRSKLTGDTAFELGNDGTFKIKDSVLGFKADQDLSPAAWVTALGHYVRVMQAEGVDADIVESMVRLNHLLVNHPQFAQHSAAIRLWHQQQRRQWVLSGHLRPDGMRFNLGKPNPKHFDEIRLRLMEERAHGHTSGAYKRPAPDSAPASAPRVKVARSNFRCFVCASSESGHPFRTCAAKERVDGKEQHVVRGANGRVVFADSLKPICIDHQLKGCFGTCRAGGLHRCANCGAGGHGASTCSN
;
A
#
# COMPACT_ATOMS: atom_id res chain seq x y z
N MET A 1 -7.55 -13.87 -77.02
CA MET A 1 -7.35 -12.45 -76.71
C MET A 1 -7.79 -12.21 -75.28
N THR A 2 -6.84 -12.26 -74.36
CA THR A 2 -6.82 -11.60 -73.05
C THR A 2 -5.38 -11.76 -72.54
N ASP A 3 -4.50 -10.88 -73.02
CA ASP A 3 -3.18 -10.68 -72.45
C ASP A 3 -3.35 -10.23 -71.00
N GLN A 4 -3.10 -11.12 -70.06
CA GLN A 4 -2.73 -10.74 -68.70
C GLN A 4 -1.20 -10.70 -68.65
N THR A 5 -0.62 -9.68 -69.28
CA THR A 5 0.72 -9.24 -68.93
C THR A 5 0.64 -8.63 -67.54
N SER A 6 0.74 -9.50 -66.53
CA SER A 6 1.00 -9.13 -65.14
C SER A 6 2.19 -8.18 -65.14
N SER A 7 1.93 -6.90 -64.86
CA SER A 7 2.95 -5.88 -64.71
C SER A 7 3.74 -6.18 -63.43
N PHE A 8 4.73 -7.05 -63.53
CA PHE A 8 5.65 -7.33 -62.45
C PHE A 8 6.50 -6.08 -62.15
N SER A 9 6.83 -5.87 -60.88
CA SER A 9 7.60 -4.69 -60.47
C SER A 9 9.01 -4.76 -61.08
N PRO A 10 9.62 -3.62 -61.46
CA PRO A 10 10.96 -3.59 -62.06
C PRO A 10 12.06 -4.22 -61.19
N SER A 11 11.78 -4.45 -59.90
CA SER A 11 12.66 -5.17 -58.96
C SER A 11 12.69 -6.69 -59.20
N LEU A 12 11.55 -7.29 -59.59
CA LEU A 12 11.47 -8.71 -59.89
C LEU A 12 12.22 -9.03 -61.18
N ASP A 13 12.03 -8.20 -62.21
CA ASP A 13 12.71 -8.35 -63.50
C ASP A 13 14.24 -8.21 -63.37
N ALA A 14 14.72 -7.36 -62.47
CA ALA A 14 16.14 -7.24 -62.17
C ALA A 14 16.71 -8.49 -61.47
N SER A 15 15.90 -9.11 -60.59
CA SER A 15 16.29 -10.30 -59.81
C SER A 15 16.30 -11.57 -60.67
N LEU A 16 15.44 -11.65 -61.69
CA LEU A 16 15.33 -12.80 -62.60
C LEU A 16 16.43 -12.86 -63.68
N ARG A 17 17.23 -11.80 -63.87
CA ARG A 17 18.33 -11.77 -64.86
C ARG A 17 19.40 -12.85 -64.64
N PHE A 18 19.59 -13.32 -63.41
CA PHE A 18 20.53 -14.40 -63.10
C PHE A 18 20.12 -15.73 -63.76
N LEU A 19 18.81 -15.93 -64.02
CA LEU A 19 18.28 -17.14 -64.63
C LEU A 19 18.75 -17.35 -66.08
N GLU A 20 19.16 -16.28 -66.78
CA GLU A 20 19.76 -16.34 -68.13
C GLU A 20 21.07 -17.16 -68.16
N ARG A 21 21.71 -17.34 -67.01
CA ARG A 21 22.96 -18.11 -66.87
C ARG A 21 22.73 -19.58 -66.54
N LEU A 22 21.49 -19.99 -66.23
CA LEU A 22 21.14 -21.37 -65.91
C LEU A 22 20.82 -22.17 -67.19
N PRO A 23 20.96 -23.51 -67.17
CA PRO A 23 20.48 -24.38 -68.26
C PRO A 23 18.97 -24.25 -68.48
N GLU A 24 18.51 -24.28 -69.73
CA GLU A 24 17.09 -24.03 -70.09
C GLU A 24 16.08 -24.95 -69.37
N HIS A 25 16.47 -26.18 -69.07
CA HIS A 25 15.62 -27.15 -68.39
C HIS A 25 15.42 -26.88 -66.89
N GLU A 26 16.26 -26.04 -66.26
CA GLU A 26 16.17 -25.71 -64.83
C GLU A 26 15.55 -24.32 -64.59
N ARG A 27 15.56 -23.44 -65.60
CA ARG A 27 15.09 -22.05 -65.49
C ARG A 27 13.66 -21.94 -64.97
N ALA A 28 12.74 -22.72 -65.53
CA ALA A 28 11.33 -22.66 -65.16
C ALA A 28 11.09 -23.07 -63.70
N ALA A 29 11.80 -24.10 -63.22
CA ALA A 29 11.67 -24.58 -61.84
C ALA A 29 12.22 -23.56 -60.84
N VAL A 30 13.38 -22.95 -61.15
CA VAL A 30 14.00 -21.94 -60.29
C VAL A 30 13.20 -20.64 -60.30
N GLU A 31 12.69 -20.20 -61.45
CA GLU A 31 11.79 -19.04 -61.55
C GLU A 31 10.52 -19.22 -60.72
N GLN A 32 9.91 -20.40 -60.78
CA GLN A 32 8.73 -20.73 -59.99
C GLN A 32 9.03 -20.71 -58.48
N ALA A 33 10.18 -21.23 -58.07
CA ALA A 33 10.61 -21.20 -56.67
C ALA A 33 10.85 -19.76 -56.16
N PHE A 34 11.46 -18.90 -56.98
CA PHE A 34 11.64 -17.48 -56.62
C PHE A 34 10.32 -16.73 -56.50
N ARG A 35 9.37 -16.99 -57.40
CA ARG A 35 8.05 -16.38 -57.33
C ARG A 35 7.29 -16.82 -56.08
N ALA A 36 7.33 -18.11 -55.75
CA ALA A 36 6.71 -18.64 -54.54
C ALA A 36 7.33 -18.06 -53.26
N GLN A 37 8.67 -17.90 -53.22
CA GLN A 37 9.34 -17.27 -52.09
C GLN A 37 8.96 -15.78 -51.96
N LEU A 38 8.92 -15.05 -53.07
CA LEU A 38 8.54 -13.63 -53.06
C LEU A 38 7.09 -13.42 -52.62
N GLU A 39 6.19 -14.33 -53.01
CA GLU A 39 4.79 -14.34 -52.57
C GLU A 39 4.70 -14.60 -51.06
N ALA A 40 5.42 -15.60 -50.55
CA ALA A 40 5.48 -15.89 -49.11
C ALA A 40 6.05 -14.72 -48.30
N ASP A 41 7.13 -14.09 -48.78
CA ASP A 41 7.74 -12.92 -48.12
C ASP A 41 6.79 -11.71 -48.13
N GLN A 42 6.00 -11.54 -49.19
CA GLN A 42 4.97 -10.49 -49.27
C GLN A 42 3.81 -10.75 -48.30
N GLU A 43 3.34 -11.99 -48.20
CA GLU A 43 2.31 -12.37 -47.24
C GLU A 43 2.77 -12.17 -45.79
N GLU A 44 4.01 -12.55 -45.47
CA GLU A 44 4.58 -12.33 -44.13
C GLU A 44 4.74 -10.84 -43.81
N ALA A 45 5.22 -10.04 -44.77
CA ALA A 45 5.34 -8.59 -44.60
C ALA A 45 3.98 -7.92 -44.37
N GLN A 46 2.94 -8.35 -45.11
CA GLN A 46 1.58 -7.86 -44.92
C GLN A 46 1.00 -8.27 -43.56
N ALA A 47 1.23 -9.51 -43.14
CA ALA A 47 0.77 -10.00 -41.83
C ALA A 47 1.46 -9.26 -40.67
N GLN A 48 2.76 -8.95 -40.80
CA GLN A 48 3.48 -8.18 -39.79
C GLN A 48 3.00 -6.73 -39.76
N ALA A 49 2.82 -6.09 -40.92
CA ALA A 49 2.28 -4.73 -41.00
C ALA A 49 0.87 -4.63 -40.38
N ALA A 50 0.02 -5.65 -40.56
CA ALA A 50 -1.30 -5.71 -39.93
C ALA A 50 -1.20 -5.79 -38.39
N ARG A 51 -0.28 -6.60 -37.86
CA ARG A 51 -0.06 -6.71 -36.39
C ARG A 51 0.47 -5.41 -35.80
N ASP A 52 1.42 -4.77 -36.48
CA ASP A 52 2.00 -3.50 -36.03
C ASP A 52 0.93 -2.39 -36.02
N ALA A 53 0.04 -2.37 -37.02
CA ALA A 53 -1.09 -1.45 -37.05
C ALA A 53 -2.09 -1.70 -35.90
N GLU A 54 -2.45 -2.96 -35.61
CA GLU A 54 -3.31 -3.29 -34.47
C GLU A 54 -2.68 -2.88 -33.12
N GLU A 55 -1.36 -3.05 -32.96
CA GLU A 55 -0.65 -2.64 -31.74
C GLU A 55 -0.57 -1.10 -31.61
N GLU A 56 -0.40 -0.39 -32.72
CA GLU A 56 -0.44 1.08 -32.73
C GLU A 56 -1.83 1.62 -32.40
N GLU A 57 -2.89 1.04 -32.97
CA GLU A 57 -4.28 1.38 -32.64
C GLU A 57 -4.59 1.12 -31.16
N ALA A 58 -4.13 -0.01 -30.60
CA ALA A 58 -4.31 -0.32 -29.18
C ALA A 58 -3.59 0.67 -28.27
N ARG A 59 -2.38 1.13 -28.65
CA ARG A 59 -1.62 2.15 -27.92
C ARG A 59 -2.33 3.51 -27.99
N ALA A 60 -2.82 3.91 -29.15
CA ALA A 60 -3.56 5.15 -29.33
C ALA A 60 -4.86 5.17 -28.51
N LEU A 61 -5.58 4.05 -28.44
CA LEU A 61 -6.80 3.94 -27.62
C LEU A 61 -6.50 4.10 -26.12
N LEU A 62 -5.41 3.50 -25.63
CA LEU A 62 -4.99 3.62 -24.24
C LEU A 62 -4.59 5.06 -23.90
N GLU A 63 -3.81 5.71 -24.77
CA GLU A 63 -3.43 7.12 -24.60
C GLU A 63 -4.66 8.03 -24.57
N GLN A 64 -5.64 7.78 -25.45
CA GLN A 64 -6.90 8.54 -25.44
C GLN A 64 -7.68 8.34 -24.13
N GLN A 65 -7.75 7.12 -23.60
CA GLN A 65 -8.41 6.85 -22.32
C GLN A 65 -7.71 7.53 -21.14
N GLU A 66 -6.37 7.59 -21.15
CA GLU A 66 -5.60 8.30 -20.13
C GLU A 66 -5.84 9.80 -20.16
N LEU A 67 -5.88 10.40 -21.37
CA LEU A 67 -6.23 11.81 -21.56
C LEU A 67 -7.65 12.14 -21.12
N GLU A 68 -8.62 11.28 -21.43
CA GLU A 68 -10.01 11.43 -20.98
C GLU A 68 -10.11 11.33 -19.45
N ALA A 69 -9.42 10.37 -18.82
CA ALA A 69 -9.38 10.24 -17.37
C ALA A 69 -8.69 11.45 -16.70
N GLU A 70 -7.66 12.02 -17.31
CA GLU A 70 -7.03 13.26 -16.84
C GLU A 70 -7.94 14.47 -16.96
N ALA A 71 -8.65 14.61 -18.08
CA ALA A 71 -9.65 15.66 -18.28
C ALA A 71 -10.77 15.56 -17.25
N GLU A 72 -11.25 14.35 -16.94
CA GLU A 72 -12.25 14.12 -15.89
C GLU A 72 -11.74 14.51 -14.50
N ARG A 73 -10.49 14.14 -14.16
CA ARG A 73 -9.85 14.55 -12.89
C ARG A 73 -9.75 16.07 -12.78
N HIS A 74 -9.36 16.74 -13.85
CA HIS A 74 -9.25 18.20 -13.89
C HIS A 74 -10.64 18.87 -13.76
N ALA A 75 -11.65 18.36 -14.48
CA ALA A 75 -13.02 18.85 -14.38
C ALA A 75 -13.65 18.62 -12.99
N ALA A 76 -13.32 17.52 -12.31
CA ALA A 76 -13.73 17.29 -10.92
C ALA A 76 -13.07 18.29 -9.97
N ALA A 77 -11.76 18.55 -10.12
CA ALA A 77 -11.05 19.53 -9.31
C ALA A 77 -11.60 20.96 -9.47
N LEU A 78 -11.97 21.36 -10.69
CA LEU A 78 -12.62 22.64 -10.94
C LEU A 78 -13.99 22.74 -10.29
N ARG A 79 -14.82 21.68 -10.37
CA ARG A 79 -16.13 21.64 -9.69
C ARG A 79 -16.00 21.76 -8.17
N ASP A 80 -15.02 21.08 -7.58
CA ASP A 80 -14.75 21.19 -6.15
C ASP A 80 -14.30 22.62 -5.78
N GLN A 81 -13.44 23.24 -6.60
CA GLN A 81 -13.02 24.63 -6.39
C GLN A 81 -14.21 25.60 -6.49
N GLU A 82 -15.09 25.43 -7.47
CA GLU A 82 -16.33 26.21 -7.62
C GLU A 82 -17.26 26.01 -6.41
N ALA A 83 -17.41 24.78 -5.92
CA ALA A 83 -18.18 24.49 -4.72
C ALA A 83 -17.60 25.18 -3.47
N HIS A 84 -16.27 25.19 -3.33
CA HIS A 84 -15.58 25.92 -2.26
C HIS A 84 -15.78 27.44 -2.37
N LEU A 85 -15.70 28.01 -3.57
CA LEU A 85 -15.95 29.43 -3.80
C LEU A 85 -17.41 29.80 -3.55
N ALA A 86 -18.37 28.95 -3.95
CA ALA A 86 -19.79 29.13 -3.68
C ALA A 86 -20.08 29.05 -2.17
N ALA A 87 -19.47 28.10 -1.45
CA ALA A 87 -19.58 28.02 -0.01
C ALA A 87 -18.97 29.25 0.68
N ALA A 88 -17.81 29.72 0.23
CA ALA A 88 -17.19 30.95 0.73
C ALA A 88 -18.07 32.18 0.47
N LYS A 89 -18.68 32.28 -0.72
CA LYS A 89 -19.63 33.33 -1.06
C LYS A 89 -20.86 33.28 -0.16
N ASN A 90 -21.42 32.10 0.09
CA ASN A 90 -22.54 31.94 1.02
C ASN A 90 -22.18 32.40 2.44
N LEU A 91 -20.96 32.13 2.91
CA LEU A 91 -20.48 32.64 4.21
C LEU A 91 -20.36 34.17 4.22
N ILE A 92 -19.88 34.77 3.13
CA ILE A 92 -19.80 36.23 2.98
C ILE A 92 -21.20 36.85 2.92
N ASP A 93 -22.14 36.24 2.20
CA ASP A 93 -23.53 36.71 2.10
C ASP A 93 -24.26 36.57 3.44
N LEU A 94 -23.99 35.51 4.22
CA LEU A 94 -24.43 35.37 5.62
C LEU A 94 -23.82 36.45 6.53
N ALA A 95 -22.53 36.76 6.37
CA ALA A 95 -21.88 37.83 7.12
C ALA A 95 -22.45 39.21 6.77
N LYS A 96 -22.70 39.49 5.48
CA LYS A 96 -23.34 40.73 5.03
C LYS A 96 -24.80 40.84 5.45
N ALA A 97 -25.54 39.73 5.46
CA ALA A 97 -26.91 39.70 5.97
C ALA A 97 -26.99 39.92 7.50
N SER A 98 -25.87 39.73 8.22
CA SER A 98 -25.76 40.03 9.65
C SER A 98 -25.44 41.50 9.96
N GLU A 99 -25.06 42.29 8.97
CA GLU A 99 -24.91 43.75 9.08
C GLU A 99 -26.27 44.44 8.87
N VAL A 100 -27.13 44.37 9.87
CA VAL A 100 -28.37 45.16 9.92
C VAL A 100 -28.01 46.63 10.22
N PRO A 101 -28.57 47.62 9.50
CA PRO A 101 -28.38 49.04 9.82
C PRO A 101 -28.97 49.35 11.20
N VAL A 102 -28.19 50.08 11.98
CA VAL A 102 -28.50 50.53 13.35
C VAL A 102 -29.83 51.27 13.41
N GLU A 103 -30.80 50.71 14.13
CA GLU A 103 -31.77 51.45 14.95
C GLU A 103 -32.10 50.66 16.23
N PRO A 104 -32.29 51.35 17.37
CA PRO A 104 -32.05 50.75 18.67
C PRO A 104 -33.32 50.13 19.26
N LYS A 105 -33.31 48.81 19.43
CA LYS A 105 -34.04 48.13 20.51
C LYS A 105 -33.39 46.78 20.80
N ASP A 106 -32.42 46.86 21.70
CA ASP A 106 -31.80 45.74 22.41
C ASP A 106 -32.86 44.74 22.89
N LYS A 107 -32.86 43.53 22.29
CA LYS A 107 -33.27 42.27 22.94
C LYS A 107 -32.52 41.03 22.42
N THR A 108 -31.59 41.16 21.48
CA THR A 108 -30.73 40.05 21.07
C THR A 108 -29.52 40.01 21.98
N LYS A 109 -29.37 38.91 22.73
CA LYS A 109 -28.15 38.62 23.51
C LYS A 109 -26.95 38.80 22.59
N LYS A 110 -26.18 39.88 22.79
CA LYS A 110 -24.86 40.03 22.17
C LYS A 110 -24.01 38.87 22.69
N VAL A 111 -23.61 38.00 21.78
CA VAL A 111 -22.64 36.95 22.09
C VAL A 111 -21.30 37.65 22.26
N VAL A 112 -20.91 37.89 23.50
CA VAL A 112 -19.59 38.41 23.85
C VAL A 112 -18.66 37.21 23.97
N GLN A 113 -17.62 37.18 23.14
CA GLN A 113 -16.54 36.22 23.26
C GLN A 113 -15.60 36.69 24.37
N ASP A 114 -15.51 35.91 25.43
CA ASP A 114 -14.57 36.12 26.51
C ASP A 114 -13.27 35.36 26.16
N ASN A 115 -12.19 36.11 25.93
CA ASN A 115 -10.89 35.54 25.55
C ASN A 115 -10.16 34.91 26.74
N ASP A 116 -10.61 35.16 27.97
CA ASP A 116 -10.05 34.58 29.19
C ASP A 116 -10.78 33.26 29.56
N LEU A 117 -11.96 33.01 28.98
CA LEU A 117 -12.70 31.76 29.12
C LEU A 117 -12.25 30.73 28.08
N SER A 118 -11.49 29.72 28.51
CA SER A 118 -11.26 28.52 27.71
C SER A 118 -12.50 27.61 27.71
N ASN A 119 -12.79 26.96 26.58
CA ASN A 119 -13.78 25.89 26.55
C ASN A 119 -13.31 24.71 27.43
N THR A 120 -13.82 24.60 28.65
CA THR A 120 -13.54 23.50 29.59
C THR A 120 -14.49 22.32 29.41
N LEU A 121 -15.37 22.30 28.39
CA LEU A 121 -16.00 21.05 28.01
C LEU A 121 -14.91 20.15 27.43
N ASP A 122 -14.40 19.24 28.26
CA ASP A 122 -13.65 18.05 27.88
C ASP A 122 -14.55 17.09 27.08
N LEU A 123 -15.08 17.57 25.95
CA LEU A 123 -15.72 16.77 24.92
C LEU A 123 -14.62 15.97 24.23
N LEU A 124 -14.17 14.89 24.88
CA LEU A 124 -13.38 13.79 24.31
C LEU A 124 -12.44 14.26 23.19
N VAL A 125 -11.67 15.33 23.42
CA VAL A 125 -10.67 15.76 22.45
C VAL A 125 -9.68 14.61 22.46
N ALA A 126 -9.68 13.81 21.38
CA ALA A 126 -8.80 12.68 21.25
C ALA A 126 -7.38 13.22 21.40
N THR A 127 -6.79 12.98 22.56
CA THR A 127 -5.44 13.41 22.89
C THR A 127 -4.51 12.21 22.75
N PRO A 128 -3.24 12.43 22.38
CA PRO A 128 -2.26 11.35 22.38
C PRO A 128 -2.14 10.73 23.78
N SER A 129 -1.71 9.46 23.84
CA SER A 129 -1.50 8.80 25.13
C SER A 129 -0.47 9.56 25.98
N GLN A 130 -0.56 9.43 27.31
CA GLN A 130 0.39 10.07 28.22
C GLN A 130 1.84 9.72 27.87
N LYS A 131 2.12 8.44 27.57
CA LYS A 131 3.43 7.97 27.13
C LYS A 131 3.95 8.68 25.88
N VAL A 132 3.07 8.99 24.93
CA VAL A 132 3.45 9.76 23.73
C VAL A 132 3.73 11.21 24.11
N ARG A 133 2.91 11.82 24.96
CA ARG A 133 3.15 13.18 25.46
C ARG A 133 4.46 13.30 26.24
N ASP A 134 4.76 12.33 27.10
CA ASP A 134 6.01 12.26 27.86
C ASP A 134 7.23 12.17 26.94
N LYS A 135 7.14 11.37 25.87
CA LYS A 135 8.19 11.33 24.83
C LYS A 135 8.36 12.67 24.13
N ILE A 136 7.26 13.34 23.78
CA ILE A 136 7.31 14.66 23.14
C ILE A 136 7.97 15.68 24.08
N ARG A 137 7.57 15.70 25.35
CA ARG A 137 8.18 16.55 26.39
C ARG A 137 9.67 16.28 26.55
N ALA A 138 10.07 15.01 26.49
CA ALA A 138 11.47 14.59 26.55
C ALA A 138 12.25 14.82 25.25
N ASN A 139 11.64 15.41 24.21
CA ASN A 139 12.21 15.53 22.87
C ASN A 139 12.66 14.19 22.28
N ASP A 140 11.96 13.10 22.59
CA ASP A 140 12.23 11.76 22.07
C ASP A 140 11.43 11.49 20.78
N TYR A 141 11.80 10.42 20.08
CA TYR A 141 11.19 10.02 18.83
C TYR A 141 9.76 9.46 19.03
N VAL A 142 8.85 9.94 18.18
CA VAL A 142 7.45 9.51 18.10
C VAL A 142 7.06 9.27 16.64
N ASP A 143 6.44 8.12 16.37
CA ASP A 143 5.81 7.80 15.08
C ASP A 143 4.52 8.61 14.89
N MET A 144 4.26 9.11 13.67
CA MET A 144 3.15 10.03 13.41
C MET A 144 1.78 9.43 13.62
N TRP A 145 1.67 8.11 13.47
CA TRP A 145 0.41 7.41 13.67
C TRP A 145 -0.22 7.72 15.04
N HIS A 146 0.59 7.85 16.11
CA HIS A 146 0.10 8.16 17.45
C HIS A 146 -0.57 9.53 17.58
N LEU A 147 -0.32 10.43 16.63
CA LEU A 147 -0.86 11.79 16.57
C LEU A 147 -1.97 11.93 15.51
N THR A 148 -2.35 10.83 14.87
CA THR A 148 -3.53 10.78 13.99
C THR A 148 -4.80 10.60 14.81
N ALA A 149 -5.96 10.91 14.23
CA ALA A 149 -7.26 10.63 14.86
C ALA A 149 -7.42 9.13 15.20
N GLU A 150 -6.97 8.23 14.31
CA GLU A 150 -6.99 6.77 14.56
C GLU A 150 -6.12 6.40 15.76
N GLY A 151 -4.91 6.93 15.85
CA GLY A 151 -3.97 6.65 16.93
C GLY A 151 -4.41 7.20 18.27
N MET A 152 -4.94 8.43 18.29
CA MET A 152 -5.48 9.04 19.51
C MET A 152 -6.75 8.31 19.97
N ALA A 153 -7.64 7.92 19.05
CA ALA A 153 -8.80 7.09 19.38
C ALA A 153 -8.40 5.71 19.92
N ALA A 154 -7.35 5.08 19.36
CA ALA A 154 -6.82 3.82 19.87
C ALA A 154 -6.25 3.97 21.30
N ALA A 155 -5.56 5.08 21.58
CA ALA A 155 -5.10 5.40 22.93
C ALA A 155 -6.26 5.60 23.91
N THR A 156 -7.30 6.35 23.52
CA THR A 156 -8.51 6.52 24.34
C THR A 156 -9.20 5.19 24.61
N ARG A 157 -9.35 4.33 23.59
CA ARG A 157 -9.92 2.98 23.76
C ARG A 157 -9.10 2.14 24.73
N SER A 158 -7.77 2.12 24.59
CA SER A 158 -6.89 1.36 25.50
C SER A 158 -7.01 1.85 26.95
N LYS A 159 -7.14 3.16 27.18
CA LYS A 159 -7.39 3.72 28.52
C LYS A 159 -8.75 3.28 29.10
N LEU A 160 -9.77 3.19 28.27
CA LEU A 160 -11.14 2.82 28.69
C LEU A 160 -11.29 1.30 28.91
N THR A 161 -10.62 0.47 28.11
CA THR A 161 -10.77 -1.00 28.18
C THR A 161 -9.83 -1.64 29.19
N GLY A 162 -8.76 -0.96 29.62
CA GLY A 162 -7.79 -1.51 30.58
C GLY A 162 -7.01 -2.72 30.05
N ASP A 163 -6.99 -2.91 28.73
CA ASP A 163 -6.38 -4.06 28.04
C ASP A 163 -4.84 -3.89 28.00
N THR A 164 -4.20 -4.00 29.17
CA THR A 164 -2.74 -4.06 29.30
C THR A 164 -2.31 -5.51 29.18
N ALA A 165 -1.76 -5.90 28.04
CA ALA A 165 -1.10 -7.19 27.90
C ALA A 165 0.25 -7.15 28.62
N PHE A 166 0.46 -8.05 29.57
CA PHE A 166 1.72 -8.18 30.31
C PHE A 166 2.63 -9.20 29.62
N GLU A 167 3.85 -8.80 29.28
CA GLU A 167 4.92 -9.75 28.93
C GLU A 167 5.94 -9.76 30.08
N LEU A 168 6.16 -10.94 30.66
CA LEU A 168 7.26 -11.16 31.60
C LEU A 168 8.56 -11.29 30.79
N GLY A 169 9.45 -10.32 30.91
CA GLY A 169 10.78 -10.37 30.31
C GLY A 169 11.60 -11.52 30.90
N ASN A 170 12.57 -12.02 30.13
CA ASN A 170 13.49 -13.09 30.56
C ASN A 170 14.38 -12.69 31.76
N ASP A 171 14.37 -11.41 32.13
CA ASP A 171 15.03 -10.78 33.27
C ASP A 171 14.09 -10.65 34.50
N GLY A 172 12.87 -11.16 34.43
CA GLY A 172 11.86 -11.02 35.48
C GLY A 172 11.17 -9.65 35.51
N THR A 173 11.45 -8.77 34.53
CA THR A 173 10.79 -7.45 34.45
C THR A 173 9.43 -7.56 33.75
N PHE A 174 8.39 -6.96 34.34
CA PHE A 174 7.09 -6.85 33.69
C PHE A 174 7.13 -5.72 32.67
N LYS A 175 6.98 -6.05 31.38
CA LYS A 175 6.83 -5.07 30.30
C LYS A 175 5.37 -5.03 29.88
N ILE A 176 4.72 -3.89 30.12
CA ILE A 176 3.38 -3.60 29.60
C ILE A 176 3.53 -3.41 28.09
N LYS A 177 2.93 -4.31 27.31
CA LYS A 177 2.85 -4.17 25.86
C LYS A 177 1.56 -3.45 25.54
N ASP A 178 1.69 -2.18 25.15
CA ASP A 178 0.61 -1.45 24.52
C ASP A 178 0.27 -2.18 23.21
N SER A 179 -0.76 -3.02 23.22
CA SER A 179 -1.26 -3.69 22.02
C SER A 179 -1.98 -2.65 21.17
N VAL A 180 -1.21 -1.91 20.38
CA VAL A 180 -1.74 -0.93 19.44
C VAL A 180 -2.22 -1.65 18.18
N LEU A 181 -3.42 -2.24 18.25
CA LEU A 181 -4.10 -2.78 17.08
C LEU A 181 -4.27 -1.67 16.04
N GLY A 182 -3.81 -1.90 14.82
CA GLY A 182 -3.97 -0.95 13.71
C GLY A 182 -2.88 0.11 13.57
N PHE A 183 -1.72 -0.07 14.24
CA PHE A 183 -0.53 0.76 13.97
C PHE A 183 -0.18 0.77 12.48
N LYS A 184 0.05 1.96 11.93
CA LYS A 184 0.56 2.17 10.57
C LYS A 184 1.88 2.91 10.64
N ALA A 185 2.86 2.51 9.84
CA ALA A 185 4.11 3.24 9.73
C ALA A 185 3.89 4.56 8.96
N ASP A 186 4.76 5.55 9.16
CA ASP A 186 4.61 6.90 8.59
C ASP A 186 4.40 6.88 7.06
N GLN A 187 5.08 6.00 6.32
CA GLN A 187 4.92 5.87 4.87
C GLN A 187 3.53 5.40 4.44
N ASP A 188 2.88 4.60 5.28
CA ASP A 188 1.57 3.96 5.02
C ASP A 188 0.40 4.85 5.46
N LEU A 189 0.68 5.98 6.11
CA LEU A 189 -0.35 6.98 6.43
C LEU A 189 -0.85 7.66 5.15
N SER A 190 -2.15 7.94 5.10
CA SER A 190 -2.70 8.79 4.04
C SER A 190 -2.12 10.20 4.15
N PRO A 191 -1.94 10.93 3.03
CA PRO A 191 -1.40 12.30 3.06
C PRO A 191 -2.15 13.22 4.01
N ALA A 192 -3.50 13.17 3.99
CA ALA A 192 -4.34 13.98 4.86
C ALA A 192 -4.15 13.65 6.35
N ALA A 193 -4.12 12.36 6.71
CA ALA A 193 -3.89 11.92 8.08
C ALA A 193 -2.50 12.34 8.59
N TRP A 194 -1.48 12.22 7.73
CA TRP A 194 -0.12 12.62 8.06
C TRP A 194 -0.01 14.14 8.27
N VAL A 195 -0.51 14.97 7.34
CA VAL A 195 -0.51 16.44 7.47
C VAL A 195 -1.22 16.89 8.75
N THR A 196 -2.35 16.25 9.08
CA THR A 196 -3.09 16.55 10.31
C THR A 196 -2.29 16.17 11.55
N ALA A 197 -1.61 15.02 11.54
CA ALA A 197 -0.73 14.57 12.62
C ALA A 197 0.47 15.52 12.83
N LEU A 198 1.03 16.11 11.77
CA LEU A 198 2.07 17.15 11.88
C LEU A 198 1.58 18.36 12.68
N GLY A 199 0.36 18.84 12.38
CA GLY A 199 -0.27 19.94 13.11
C GLY A 199 -0.60 19.60 14.56
N HIS A 200 -0.98 18.35 14.83
CA HIS A 200 -1.13 17.87 16.21
C HIS A 200 0.20 17.81 16.96
N TYR A 201 1.29 17.39 16.29
CA TYR A 201 2.60 17.32 16.92
C TYR A 201 3.05 18.69 17.43
N VAL A 202 2.98 19.72 16.58
CA VAL A 202 3.36 21.09 16.97
C VAL A 202 2.52 21.59 18.14
N ARG A 203 1.19 21.38 18.10
CA ARG A 203 0.29 21.78 19.20
C ARG A 203 0.62 21.07 20.51
N VAL A 204 0.92 19.78 20.46
CA VAL A 204 1.29 19.01 21.66
C VAL A 204 2.66 19.43 22.18
N MET A 205 3.63 19.69 21.31
CA MET A 205 4.93 20.24 21.72
C MET A 205 4.77 21.57 22.47
N GLN A 206 3.93 22.47 21.97
CA GLN A 206 3.63 23.75 22.62
C GLN A 206 2.95 23.53 23.99
N ALA A 207 1.94 22.65 24.05
CA ALA A 207 1.22 22.35 25.28
C ALA A 207 2.10 21.67 26.35
N GLU A 208 3.06 20.85 25.93
CA GLU A 208 4.01 20.16 26.82
C GLU A 208 5.22 21.02 27.20
N GLY A 209 5.28 22.28 26.76
CA GLY A 209 6.35 23.21 27.10
C GLY A 209 7.70 22.89 26.45
N VAL A 210 7.69 22.28 25.26
CA VAL A 210 8.91 22.09 24.47
C VAL A 210 9.46 23.45 24.04
N ASP A 211 10.79 23.59 24.08
CA ASP A 211 11.51 24.81 23.72
C ASP A 211 11.07 25.39 22.36
N ALA A 212 10.88 26.71 22.33
CA ALA A 212 10.31 27.41 21.18
C ALA A 212 11.15 27.25 19.90
N ASP A 213 12.48 27.19 20.01
CA ASP A 213 13.38 27.03 18.86
C ASP A 213 13.23 25.63 18.22
N ILE A 214 12.96 24.62 19.06
CA ILE A 214 12.68 23.26 18.62
C ILE A 214 11.32 23.19 17.93
N VAL A 215 10.29 23.83 18.52
CA VAL A 215 8.95 23.93 17.94
C VAL A 215 9.01 24.62 16.57
N GLU A 216 9.68 25.77 16.46
CA GLU A 216 9.84 26.49 15.20
C GLU A 216 10.58 25.64 14.15
N SER A 217 11.61 24.92 14.58
CA SER A 217 12.36 24.03 13.69
C SER A 217 11.51 22.85 13.19
N MET A 218 10.60 22.31 14.01
CA MET A 218 9.60 21.32 13.58
C MET A 218 8.60 21.93 12.58
N VAL A 219 8.10 23.14 12.84
CA VAL A 219 7.20 23.85 11.92
C VAL A 219 7.87 24.07 10.56
N ARG A 220 9.14 24.51 10.54
CA ARG A 220 9.93 24.65 9.30
C ARG A 220 10.07 23.31 8.56
N LEU A 221 10.43 22.25 9.27
CA LEU A 221 10.52 20.91 8.68
C LEU A 221 9.19 20.49 8.04
N ASN A 222 8.09 20.65 8.76
CA ASN A 222 6.75 20.30 8.29
C ASN A 222 6.38 21.11 7.04
N HIS A 223 6.62 22.42 7.05
CA HIS A 223 6.34 23.29 5.92
C HIS A 223 7.16 22.90 4.67
N LEU A 224 8.47 22.65 4.83
CA LEU A 224 9.35 22.27 3.72
C LEU A 224 8.91 20.97 3.06
N LEU A 225 8.51 19.97 3.85
CA LEU A 225 8.18 18.65 3.32
C LEU A 225 6.76 18.56 2.76
N VAL A 226 5.78 19.23 3.39
CA VAL A 226 4.40 19.27 2.85
C VAL A 226 4.34 20.02 1.53
N ASN A 227 5.14 21.09 1.37
CA ASN A 227 5.21 21.89 0.14
C ASN A 227 6.30 21.42 -0.82
N HIS A 228 6.85 20.21 -0.63
CA HIS A 228 7.89 19.71 -1.52
C HIS A 228 7.34 19.52 -2.95
N PRO A 229 8.06 19.93 -4.01
CA PRO A 229 7.55 19.87 -5.39
C PRO A 229 7.11 18.47 -5.83
N GLN A 230 7.74 17.42 -5.29
CA GLN A 230 7.42 16.03 -5.60
C GLN A 230 6.45 15.37 -4.60
N PHE A 231 5.75 16.15 -3.75
CA PHE A 231 4.85 15.60 -2.74
C PHE A 231 3.74 14.73 -3.33
N ALA A 232 3.11 15.16 -4.43
CA ALA A 232 2.05 14.39 -5.07
C ALA A 232 2.53 13.02 -5.57
N GLN A 233 3.69 12.96 -6.22
CA GLN A 233 4.22 11.75 -6.87
C GLN A 233 4.93 10.81 -5.89
N HIS A 234 5.59 11.38 -4.87
CA HIS A 234 6.49 10.65 -3.98
C HIS A 234 6.15 10.86 -2.50
N SER A 235 4.86 10.98 -2.19
CA SER A 235 4.38 11.27 -0.83
C SER A 235 4.91 10.28 0.22
N ALA A 236 5.00 8.99 -0.10
CA ALA A 236 5.55 7.97 0.81
C ALA A 236 7.04 8.19 1.12
N ALA A 237 7.84 8.57 0.11
CA ALA A 237 9.27 8.87 0.28
C ALA A 237 9.47 10.09 1.17
N ILE A 238 8.64 11.13 1.01
CA ILE A 238 8.70 12.34 1.82
C ILE A 238 8.30 12.06 3.28
N ARG A 239 7.28 11.22 3.52
CA ARG A 239 6.92 10.80 4.87
C ARG A 239 8.05 10.02 5.55
N LEU A 240 8.76 9.15 4.82
CA LEU A 240 9.96 8.48 5.32
C LEU A 240 11.12 9.43 5.57
N TRP A 241 11.31 10.42 4.69
CA TRP A 241 12.35 11.43 4.88
C TRP A 241 12.11 12.25 6.15
N HIS A 242 10.86 12.63 6.41
CA HIS A 242 10.47 13.27 7.67
C HIS A 242 10.76 12.38 8.87
N GLN A 243 10.37 11.11 8.82
CA GLN A 243 10.61 10.14 9.86
C GLN A 243 12.11 9.99 10.16
N GLN A 244 12.93 9.85 9.11
CA GLN A 244 14.38 9.72 9.21
C GLN A 244 15.02 10.97 9.80
N GLN A 245 14.61 12.16 9.36
CA GLN A 245 15.10 13.44 9.89
C GLN A 245 14.87 13.54 11.41
N ARG A 246 13.67 13.20 11.90
CA ARG A 246 13.37 13.20 13.34
C ARG A 246 14.18 12.17 14.10
N ARG A 247 14.33 10.94 13.57
CA ARG A 247 15.15 9.89 14.21
C ARG A 247 16.60 10.32 14.34
N GLN A 248 17.19 10.81 13.25
CA GLN A 248 18.57 11.29 13.24
C GLN A 248 18.76 12.49 14.19
N TRP A 249 17.77 13.37 14.29
CA TRP A 249 17.81 14.49 15.21
C TRP A 249 17.89 14.03 16.68
N VAL A 250 17.07 13.08 17.09
CA VAL A 250 17.14 12.48 18.44
C VAL A 250 18.48 11.78 18.66
N LEU A 251 18.91 10.96 17.72
CA LEU A 251 20.20 10.24 17.79
C LEU A 251 21.39 11.19 17.89
N SER A 252 21.34 12.35 17.22
CA SER A 252 22.45 13.32 17.24
C SER A 252 22.78 13.84 18.63
N GLY A 253 21.79 13.95 19.52
CA GLY A 253 22.00 14.36 20.92
C GLY A 253 22.62 13.27 21.78
N HIS A 254 22.49 12.00 21.41
CA HIS A 254 23.14 10.89 22.12
C HIS A 254 24.57 10.64 21.63
N LEU A 255 24.84 10.93 20.35
CA LEU A 255 26.13 10.68 19.73
C LEU A 255 27.14 11.79 19.98
N ARG A 256 26.68 13.01 20.28
CA ARG A 256 27.57 14.14 20.56
C ARG A 256 27.83 14.30 22.07
N PRO A 257 29.10 14.48 22.50
CA PRO A 257 29.43 14.65 23.92
C PRO A 257 28.79 15.87 24.58
N ASP A 258 28.50 16.91 23.79
CA ASP A 258 27.86 18.14 24.24
C ASP A 258 26.32 18.03 24.34
N GLY A 259 25.74 16.89 23.96
CA GLY A 259 24.29 16.69 23.93
C GLY A 259 23.57 17.54 22.88
N MET A 260 24.30 18.31 22.08
CA MET A 260 23.72 19.27 21.13
C MET A 260 23.16 18.54 19.92
N ARG A 261 21.96 18.94 19.49
CA ARG A 261 21.30 18.39 18.30
C ARG A 261 21.47 19.35 17.13
N PHE A 262 21.47 18.82 15.91
CA PHE A 262 21.43 19.69 14.72
C PHE A 262 20.05 20.35 14.58
N ASN A 263 19.92 21.37 13.72
CA ASN A 263 18.65 22.05 13.51
C ASN A 263 17.66 21.12 12.74
N LEU A 264 16.57 20.74 13.40
CA LEU A 264 15.57 19.84 12.85
C LEU A 264 14.96 20.35 11.52
N GLY A 265 14.80 21.67 11.39
CA GLY A 265 14.20 22.36 10.25
C GLY A 265 15.07 22.40 8.99
N LYS A 266 16.27 21.82 9.02
CA LYS A 266 17.20 21.76 7.87
C LYS A 266 17.44 20.29 7.45
N PRO A 267 16.47 19.65 6.77
CA PRO A 267 16.64 18.28 6.31
C PRO A 267 17.66 18.20 5.17
N ASN A 268 18.48 17.13 5.16
CA ASN A 268 19.45 16.89 4.09
C ASN A 268 18.73 16.40 2.82
N PRO A 269 18.79 17.14 1.69
CA PRO A 269 18.11 16.75 0.45
C PRO A 269 18.58 15.41 -0.12
N LYS A 270 19.85 15.03 0.10
CA LYS A 270 20.39 13.75 -0.40
C LYS A 270 19.64 12.54 0.15
N HIS A 271 19.17 12.62 1.41
CA HIS A 271 18.41 11.53 2.01
C HIS A 271 17.08 11.31 1.28
N PHE A 272 16.47 12.36 0.72
CA PHE A 272 15.25 12.20 -0.06
C PHE A 272 15.50 11.39 -1.33
N ASP A 273 16.55 11.71 -2.08
CA ASP A 273 16.89 10.99 -3.31
C ASP A 273 17.21 9.52 -3.03
N GLU A 274 17.98 9.24 -1.98
CA GLU A 274 18.30 7.88 -1.53
C GLU A 274 17.03 7.08 -1.17
N ILE A 275 16.13 7.68 -0.38
CA ILE A 275 14.88 7.03 0.02
C ILE A 275 13.98 6.80 -1.20
N ARG A 276 13.85 7.80 -2.08
CA ARG A 276 13.03 7.73 -3.29
C ARG A 276 13.52 6.62 -4.21
N LEU A 277 14.84 6.57 -4.46
CA LEU A 277 15.46 5.54 -5.30
C LEU A 277 15.23 4.15 -4.70
N ARG A 278 15.50 3.97 -3.41
CA ARG A 278 15.27 2.69 -2.72
C ARG A 278 13.81 2.21 -2.85
N LEU A 279 12.82 3.09 -2.66
CA LEU A 279 11.41 2.70 -2.80
C LEU A 279 11.04 2.34 -4.25
N MET A 280 11.64 3.01 -5.23
CA MET A 280 11.46 2.67 -6.65
C MET A 280 12.07 1.30 -6.95
N GLU A 281 13.28 1.03 -6.45
CA GLU A 281 13.93 -0.27 -6.55
C GLU A 281 13.11 -1.37 -5.89
N GLU A 282 12.63 -1.17 -4.65
CA GLU A 282 11.77 -2.14 -3.96
C GLU A 282 10.50 -2.46 -4.74
N ARG A 283 9.87 -1.45 -5.36
CA ARG A 283 8.70 -1.63 -6.22
C ARG A 283 9.04 -2.43 -7.48
N ALA A 284 10.17 -2.14 -8.11
CA ALA A 284 10.66 -2.87 -9.28
C ALA A 284 10.99 -4.34 -8.94
N HIS A 285 11.65 -4.60 -7.81
CA HIS A 285 11.98 -5.96 -7.35
C HIS A 285 10.74 -6.76 -6.92
N GLY A 286 9.74 -6.08 -6.37
CA GLY A 286 8.42 -6.68 -6.11
C GLY A 286 7.69 -7.11 -7.38
N HIS A 287 8.00 -6.50 -8.54
CA HIS A 287 7.43 -6.88 -9.84
C HIS A 287 8.27 -7.98 -10.54
N THR A 288 9.60 -8.00 -10.38
CA THR A 288 10.47 -8.99 -11.04
C THR A 288 10.47 -10.36 -10.36
N SER A 289 10.20 -10.44 -9.05
CA SER A 289 10.11 -11.71 -8.31
C SER A 289 8.86 -12.56 -8.63
N GLY A 290 7.93 -12.05 -9.46
CA GLY A 290 6.81 -12.82 -10.02
C GLY A 290 7.11 -13.51 -11.37
N ALA A 291 8.29 -13.32 -11.95
CA ALA A 291 8.58 -13.63 -13.35
C ALA A 291 9.49 -14.85 -13.60
N TYR A 292 9.61 -15.80 -12.66
CA TYR A 292 10.20 -17.12 -12.97
C TYR A 292 9.13 -18.11 -13.45
N LYS A 293 8.57 -17.86 -14.65
CA LYS A 293 7.90 -18.91 -15.43
C LYS A 293 8.98 -19.74 -16.14
N ARG A 294 9.11 -21.01 -15.76
CA ARG A 294 9.84 -22.04 -16.53
C ARG A 294 9.36 -22.06 -17.99
N PRO A 295 10.23 -22.35 -18.97
CA PRO A 295 9.82 -22.55 -20.35
C PRO A 295 8.95 -23.80 -20.47
N ALA A 296 7.87 -23.71 -21.23
CA ALA A 296 6.92 -24.79 -21.47
C ALA A 296 7.39 -25.68 -22.64
N PRO A 297 7.22 -27.01 -22.57
CA PRO A 297 7.24 -27.85 -23.76
C PRO A 297 5.83 -27.96 -24.37
N ASP A 298 5.85 -28.21 -25.67
CA ASP A 298 4.81 -28.07 -26.69
C ASP A 298 3.44 -28.75 -26.49
N SER A 299 2.47 -28.14 -27.17
CA SER A 299 1.30 -28.69 -27.88
C SER A 299 0.05 -29.19 -27.12
N ALA A 300 -1.10 -28.79 -27.69
CA ALA A 300 -2.50 -29.27 -27.57
C ALA A 300 -3.53 -28.32 -26.89
N PRO A 301 -4.81 -28.32 -27.35
CA PRO A 301 -5.56 -27.09 -27.62
C PRO A 301 -6.59 -26.67 -26.56
N ALA A 302 -7.12 -25.47 -26.76
CA ALA A 302 -8.03 -24.72 -25.93
C ALA A 302 -9.26 -25.52 -25.44
N SER A 303 -9.50 -25.49 -24.12
CA SER A 303 -10.81 -25.76 -23.50
C SER A 303 -10.87 -25.23 -22.05
N ALA A 304 -11.80 -24.29 -21.80
CA ALA A 304 -12.45 -23.94 -20.52
C ALA A 304 -11.62 -23.32 -19.35
N PRO A 305 -12.24 -22.47 -18.50
CA PRO A 305 -11.54 -21.70 -17.47
C PRO A 305 -11.03 -22.61 -16.36
N ARG A 306 -9.71 -22.59 -16.18
CA ARG A 306 -8.99 -23.42 -15.19
C ARG A 306 -9.27 -22.92 -13.77
N VAL A 307 -10.19 -23.60 -13.07
CA VAL A 307 -10.20 -23.57 -11.59
C VAL A 307 -8.90 -24.24 -11.13
N LYS A 308 -8.02 -23.46 -10.50
CA LYS A 308 -6.80 -23.98 -9.86
C LYS A 308 -7.18 -24.89 -8.69
N VAL A 309 -7.39 -26.17 -8.95
CA VAL A 309 -7.42 -27.20 -7.91
C VAL A 309 -5.99 -27.42 -7.44
N ALA A 310 -5.64 -26.81 -6.30
CA ALA A 310 -4.42 -27.13 -5.59
C ALA A 310 -4.55 -28.55 -5.01
N ARG A 311 -3.85 -29.52 -5.60
CA ARG A 311 -3.48 -30.75 -4.89
C ARG A 311 -2.50 -30.38 -3.79
N SER A 312 -3.01 -30.07 -2.61
CA SER A 312 -2.26 -30.11 -1.37
C SER A 312 -3.05 -30.99 -0.40
N ASN A 313 -2.36 -31.91 0.28
CA ASN A 313 -2.86 -32.70 1.42
C ASN A 313 -3.17 -31.80 2.64
N PHE A 314 -3.75 -30.62 2.40
CA PHE A 314 -4.01 -29.60 3.38
C PHE A 314 -5.42 -29.82 3.93
N ARG A 315 -5.49 -30.22 5.19
CA ARG A 315 -6.74 -30.35 5.95
C ARG A 315 -7.06 -29.03 6.62
N CYS A 316 -8.34 -28.68 6.69
CA CYS A 316 -8.78 -27.49 7.40
C CYS A 316 -8.42 -27.58 8.89
N PHE A 317 -7.76 -26.56 9.44
CA PHE A 317 -7.39 -26.56 10.86
C PHE A 317 -8.59 -26.57 11.82
N VAL A 318 -9.77 -26.14 11.36
CA VAL A 318 -10.98 -26.04 12.18
C VAL A 318 -11.77 -27.34 12.12
N CYS A 319 -12.07 -27.85 10.92
CA CYS A 319 -12.95 -29.01 10.76
C CYS A 319 -12.26 -30.28 10.23
N ALA A 320 -10.97 -30.25 9.93
CA ALA A 320 -10.19 -31.33 9.33
C ALA A 320 -10.60 -31.77 7.91
N SER A 321 -11.53 -31.08 7.24
CA SER A 321 -11.91 -31.39 5.85
C SER A 321 -10.75 -31.22 4.87
N SER A 322 -10.58 -32.18 3.96
CA SER A 322 -9.68 -32.16 2.82
C SER A 322 -10.40 -32.04 1.47
N GLU A 323 -11.70 -31.72 1.49
CA GLU A 323 -12.51 -31.66 0.27
C GLU A 323 -12.10 -30.50 -0.64
N SER A 324 -12.04 -30.77 -1.94
CA SER A 324 -11.80 -29.76 -2.97
C SER A 324 -13.02 -28.82 -3.04
N GLY A 325 -12.86 -27.59 -2.53
CA GLY A 325 -13.94 -26.60 -2.44
C GLY A 325 -14.27 -26.17 -1.00
N HIS A 326 -13.63 -26.77 0.01
CA HIS A 326 -13.84 -26.37 1.39
C HIS A 326 -13.39 -24.91 1.64
N PRO A 327 -14.18 -24.06 2.31
CA PRO A 327 -13.83 -22.67 2.56
C PRO A 327 -12.82 -22.53 3.71
N PHE A 328 -11.57 -22.94 3.51
CA PHE A 328 -10.51 -22.96 4.54
C PHE A 328 -10.31 -21.63 5.28
N ARG A 329 -10.51 -20.50 4.58
CA ARG A 329 -10.32 -19.16 5.14
C ARG A 329 -11.48 -18.64 5.99
N THR A 330 -12.66 -19.24 5.89
CA THR A 330 -13.88 -18.79 6.59
C THR A 330 -14.56 -19.92 7.35
N CYS A 331 -14.00 -21.13 7.33
CA CYS A 331 -14.52 -22.26 8.07
C CYS A 331 -14.63 -21.93 9.57
N ALA A 332 -15.86 -22.09 10.08
CA ALA A 332 -16.27 -21.89 11.46
C ALA A 332 -17.15 -23.08 11.92
N ALA A 333 -16.84 -24.28 11.43
CA ALA A 333 -17.54 -25.49 11.86
C ALA A 333 -17.37 -25.68 13.36
N LYS A 334 -18.44 -26.12 14.03
CA LYS A 334 -18.45 -26.41 15.48
C LYS A 334 -17.94 -27.80 15.82
N GLU A 335 -17.83 -28.66 14.80
CA GLU A 335 -17.41 -30.05 14.93
C GLU A 335 -16.50 -30.40 13.76
N ARG A 336 -15.65 -31.41 13.96
CA ARG A 336 -14.76 -31.92 12.92
C ARG A 336 -15.46 -32.98 12.07
N VAL A 337 -15.07 -33.07 10.81
CA VAL A 337 -15.64 -34.06 9.87
C VAL A 337 -15.26 -35.50 10.21
N ASP A 338 -14.19 -35.69 11.00
CA ASP A 338 -13.73 -37.00 11.47
C ASP A 338 -14.33 -37.42 12.82
N GLY A 339 -15.25 -36.62 13.38
CA GLY A 339 -15.91 -36.90 14.67
C GLY A 339 -14.99 -36.80 15.90
N LYS A 340 -13.75 -36.35 15.73
CA LYS A 340 -12.81 -36.13 16.84
C LYS A 340 -13.04 -34.78 17.53
N GLU A 341 -12.46 -34.62 18.71
CA GLU A 341 -12.50 -33.36 19.45
C GLU A 341 -11.85 -32.22 18.65
N GLN A 342 -12.53 -31.07 18.64
CA GLN A 342 -12.05 -29.86 18.00
C GLN A 342 -11.12 -29.09 18.95
N HIS A 343 -9.82 -29.19 18.73
CA HIS A 343 -8.84 -28.44 19.52
C HIS A 343 -8.71 -26.98 19.11
N VAL A 344 -9.29 -26.60 17.98
CA VAL A 344 -9.07 -25.30 17.34
C VAL A 344 -10.39 -24.72 16.83
N VAL A 345 -10.66 -23.48 17.20
CA VAL A 345 -11.87 -22.74 16.82
C VAL A 345 -11.50 -21.43 16.16
N ARG A 346 -12.46 -20.83 15.45
CA ARG A 346 -12.31 -19.48 14.89
C ARG A 346 -12.81 -18.47 15.92
N GLY A 347 -11.90 -17.66 16.46
CA GLY A 347 -12.22 -16.62 17.43
C GLY A 347 -12.96 -15.44 16.81
N ALA A 348 -13.44 -14.51 17.65
CA ALA A 348 -14.23 -13.35 17.24
C ALA A 348 -13.57 -12.48 16.15
N ASN A 349 -12.23 -12.40 16.14
CA ASN A 349 -11.46 -11.66 15.14
C ASN A 349 -11.22 -12.43 13.83
N GLY A 350 -11.90 -13.56 13.63
CA GLY A 350 -11.69 -14.45 12.48
C GLY A 350 -10.34 -15.19 12.48
N ARG A 351 -9.55 -15.10 13.56
CA ARG A 351 -8.30 -15.84 13.70
C ARG A 351 -8.55 -17.24 14.24
N VAL A 352 -7.72 -18.18 13.79
CA VAL A 352 -7.74 -19.57 14.24
C VAL A 352 -6.96 -19.67 15.55
N VAL A 353 -7.64 -20.10 16.61
CA VAL A 353 -7.11 -20.16 18.00
C VAL A 353 -7.36 -21.53 18.60
N PHE A 354 -6.56 -21.94 19.58
CA PHE A 354 -6.86 -23.16 20.34
C PHE A 354 -8.10 -22.96 21.21
N ALA A 355 -9.00 -23.96 21.24
CA ALA A 355 -10.25 -23.90 21.98
C ALA A 355 -10.04 -23.79 23.50
N ASP A 356 -8.97 -24.41 24.01
CA ASP A 356 -8.66 -24.45 25.44
C ASP A 356 -8.07 -23.13 25.99
N SER A 357 -7.24 -22.46 25.20
CA SER A 357 -6.41 -21.33 25.65
C SER A 357 -6.74 -20.03 24.93
N LEU A 358 -7.56 -20.08 23.88
CA LEU A 358 -7.93 -18.97 23.00
C LEU A 358 -6.72 -18.23 22.39
N LYS A 359 -5.53 -18.83 22.48
CA LYS A 359 -4.29 -18.31 21.90
C LYS A 359 -4.20 -18.69 20.42
N PRO A 360 -3.66 -17.80 19.56
CA PRO A 360 -3.54 -18.08 18.14
C PRO A 360 -2.64 -19.29 17.88
N ILE A 361 -2.99 -20.06 16.85
CA ILE A 361 -2.10 -21.12 16.37
C ILE A 361 -0.91 -20.50 15.64
N CYS A 362 0.28 -21.08 15.79
CA CYS A 362 1.41 -20.72 14.92
C CYS A 362 1.24 -21.41 13.56
N ILE A 363 0.90 -20.66 12.51
CA ILE A 363 0.66 -21.19 11.16
C ILE A 363 1.93 -21.82 10.57
N ASP A 364 3.08 -21.19 10.78
CA ASP A 364 4.37 -21.72 10.29
C ASP A 364 4.71 -23.05 10.97
N HIS A 365 4.43 -23.17 12.27
CA HIS A 365 4.55 -24.42 13.00
C HIS A 365 3.63 -25.51 12.41
N GLN A 366 2.39 -25.16 12.02
CA GLN A 366 1.45 -26.12 11.45
C GLN A 366 1.85 -26.63 10.06
N LEU A 367 2.49 -25.79 9.25
CA LEU A 367 2.73 -26.07 7.84
C LEU A 367 4.13 -26.62 7.58
N LYS A 368 5.17 -25.97 8.15
CA LYS A 368 6.58 -26.17 7.77
C LYS A 368 7.47 -26.53 8.96
N GLY A 369 6.95 -26.45 10.19
CA GLY A 369 7.72 -26.58 11.42
C GLY A 369 8.36 -25.25 11.82
N CYS A 370 8.17 -24.84 13.07
CA CYS A 370 8.78 -23.65 13.65
C CYS A 370 9.50 -24.05 14.94
N PHE A 371 10.82 -23.85 14.98
CA PHE A 371 11.72 -24.44 15.98
C PHE A 371 12.14 -23.48 17.12
N GLY A 372 11.45 -22.35 17.31
CA GLY A 372 11.78 -21.36 18.35
C GLY A 372 10.55 -20.65 18.93
N THR A 373 10.73 -19.50 19.59
CA THR A 373 9.59 -18.65 19.99
C THR A 373 8.92 -18.05 18.76
N CYS A 374 7.62 -18.30 18.58
CA CYS A 374 6.87 -17.77 17.45
C CYS A 374 6.84 -16.22 17.54
N ARG A 375 7.42 -15.53 16.54
CA ARG A 375 7.37 -14.05 16.46
C ARG A 375 5.95 -13.49 16.42
N ALA A 376 4.98 -14.29 15.98
CA ALA A 376 3.55 -13.93 15.95
C ALA A 376 2.80 -14.27 17.25
N GLY A 377 3.50 -14.76 18.29
CA GLY A 377 2.88 -15.14 19.58
C GLY A 377 2.02 -16.39 19.54
N GLY A 378 2.12 -17.18 18.47
CA GLY A 378 1.33 -18.40 18.29
C GLY A 378 1.87 -19.58 19.10
N LEU A 379 0.97 -20.41 19.65
CA LEU A 379 1.34 -21.63 20.36
C LEU A 379 1.86 -22.71 19.39
N HIS A 380 2.93 -23.39 19.80
CA HIS A 380 3.53 -24.52 19.09
C HIS A 380 2.92 -25.85 19.56
N ARG A 381 1.67 -26.06 19.17
CA ARG A 381 0.94 -27.32 19.35
C ARG A 381 0.31 -27.69 18.01
N CYS A 382 0.09 -28.95 17.74
CA CYS A 382 -0.58 -29.41 16.54
C CYS A 382 -2.05 -29.00 16.57
N ALA A 383 -2.55 -28.38 15.49
CA ALA A 383 -3.96 -28.00 15.36
C ALA A 383 -4.90 -29.22 15.28
N ASN A 384 -4.40 -30.38 14.84
CA ASN A 384 -5.21 -31.59 14.64
C ASN A 384 -5.30 -32.48 15.89
N CYS A 385 -4.34 -32.45 16.81
CA CYS A 385 -4.37 -33.35 17.99
C CYS A 385 -4.01 -32.66 19.30
N GLY A 386 -3.71 -31.35 19.27
CA GLY A 386 -3.35 -30.57 20.45
C GLY A 386 -1.97 -30.88 21.05
N ALA A 387 -1.23 -31.88 20.55
CA ALA A 387 0.08 -32.27 21.07
C ALA A 387 1.19 -31.30 20.64
N GLY A 388 2.21 -31.12 21.49
CA GLY A 388 3.43 -30.39 21.13
C GLY A 388 4.38 -31.22 20.24
N GLY A 389 5.39 -30.56 19.68
CA GLY A 389 6.51 -31.22 18.99
C GLY A 389 6.32 -31.50 17.50
N HIS A 390 5.10 -31.35 16.96
CA HIS A 390 4.83 -31.48 15.52
C HIS A 390 3.70 -30.55 15.06
N GLY A 391 3.68 -30.24 13.75
CA GLY A 391 2.62 -29.46 13.10
C GLY A 391 1.54 -30.33 12.47
N ALA A 392 0.41 -29.70 12.11
CA ALA A 392 -0.70 -30.39 11.43
C ALA A 392 -0.29 -31.10 10.11
N SER A 393 0.69 -30.58 9.38
CA SER A 393 1.18 -31.18 8.12
C SER A 393 1.89 -32.52 8.31
N THR A 394 2.42 -32.79 9.50
CA THR A 394 3.11 -34.04 9.86
C THR A 394 2.36 -34.82 10.93
N CYS A 395 1.10 -34.45 11.19
CA CYS A 395 0.29 -35.12 12.20
C CYS A 395 -0.21 -36.48 11.66
N SER A 396 0.02 -37.54 12.42
CA SER A 396 -0.43 -38.89 12.08
C SER A 396 -1.91 -39.16 12.39
N ASN A 397 -2.59 -38.19 13.03
CA ASN A 397 -3.94 -38.33 13.57
C ASN A 397 -5.04 -37.65 12.75
#